data_AF-A0A7Y8V5T4-F1
#
_entry.id   AF-A0A7Y8V5T4-F1
#
_cell.length_a   1.000
_cell.length_b   1.000
_cell.length_c   1.000
_cell.angle_alpha   90.00
_cell.angle_beta   90.00
_cell.angle_gamma   90.00
#
_symmetry.space_group_name_H-M   'P 1'
#
loop_
_entity.id
_entity.type
_entity.pdbx_description
1 polymer ?
#
loop_
_entity_poly.entity_id
_entity_poly.type
_entity_poly.pdbx_seq_one_letter_code
_entity_poly.pdbx_strand_id
1 'polypeptide(L)'
;MSYHETLSFHTLQQVNKPKYAVFCDFDETYFAHSITDESRKALMDLETFIHSHHLDHKILLGWVTGSSLSSVLAKMKRGGFRYLPHFVASDLGTDITYFSEEGQVSDKDWEARLQESNFS
;
A
#
# COMPACT_ATOMS: atom_id res chain seq x y z
N MET A 1 -8.86 -14.93 0.13
CA MET A 1 -9.76 -13.79 0.44
C MET A 1 -10.21 -13.19 -0.87
N SER A 2 -11.48 -12.79 -0.98
CA SER A 2 -12.07 -12.40 -2.26
C SER A 2 -11.82 -10.92 -2.57
N TYR A 3 -11.87 -10.58 -3.86
CA TYR A 3 -11.84 -9.25 -4.47
C TYR A 3 -12.74 -8.18 -3.78
N HIS A 4 -13.63 -8.59 -2.88
CA HIS A 4 -14.59 -7.71 -2.21
C HIS A 4 -14.01 -6.83 -1.10
N GLU A 5 -12.86 -7.17 -0.48
CA GLU A 5 -12.29 -6.37 0.60
C GLU A 5 -11.54 -5.11 0.13
N THR A 6 -11.08 -5.07 -1.12
CA THR A 6 -10.43 -3.89 -1.71
C THR A 6 -11.43 -2.86 -2.23
N LEU A 7 -12.68 -3.25 -2.52
CA LEU A 7 -13.74 -2.35 -3.00
C LEU A 7 -14.11 -1.25 -1.99
N SER A 8 -13.70 -1.35 -0.73
CA SER A 8 -13.94 -0.31 0.28
C SER A 8 -12.92 0.83 0.26
N PHE A 9 -11.86 0.73 -0.55
CA PHE A 9 -10.81 1.74 -0.63
C PHE A 9 -10.69 2.28 -2.06
N HIS A 10 -10.32 3.55 -2.17
CA HIS A 10 -9.90 4.15 -3.43
C HIS A 10 -8.48 3.71 -3.76
N THR A 11 -8.16 3.63 -5.04
CA THR A 11 -6.79 3.41 -5.51
C THR A 11 -6.20 4.71 -6.03
N LEU A 12 -4.88 4.87 -5.89
CA LEU A 12 -4.16 5.94 -6.55
C LEU A 12 -4.05 5.62 -8.05
N GLN A 13 -4.07 6.67 -8.88
CA GLN A 13 -3.89 6.48 -10.32
C GLN A 13 -2.46 6.05 -10.61
N GLN A 14 -2.31 5.19 -11.62
CA GLN A 14 -1.01 4.63 -11.97
C GLN A 14 -0.05 5.70 -12.48
N VAL A 15 1.17 5.70 -11.93
CA VAL A 15 2.21 6.67 -12.28
C VAL A 15 3.18 6.06 -13.29
N ASN A 16 3.09 6.49 -14.54
CA ASN A 16 4.03 6.08 -15.58
C ASN A 16 5.39 6.79 -15.41
N LYS A 17 6.47 6.00 -15.35
CA LYS A 17 7.86 6.49 -15.20
C LYS A 17 8.01 7.41 -13.98
N PRO A 18 7.87 6.86 -12.75
CA PRO A 18 7.95 7.65 -11.54
C PRO A 18 9.31 8.36 -11.43
N LYS A 19 9.28 9.60 -10.96
CA LYS A 19 10.49 10.39 -10.64
C LYS A 19 10.94 10.12 -9.20
N TYR A 20 9.99 9.86 -8.32
CA TYR A 20 10.23 9.55 -6.92
C TYR A 20 9.51 8.27 -6.56
N ALA A 21 10.16 7.42 -5.77
CA ALA A 21 9.53 6.28 -5.14
C ALA A 21 9.64 6.45 -3.62
N VAL A 22 8.50 6.37 -2.94
CA VAL A 22 8.36 6.53 -1.49
C VAL A 22 7.98 5.17 -0.92
N PHE A 23 8.88 4.62 -0.11
CA PHE A 23 8.69 3.34 0.58
C PHE A 23 8.49 3.65 2.05
N CYS A 24 7.34 3.27 2.59
CA CYS A 24 7.05 3.44 4.01
C CYS A 24 6.94 2.08 4.68
N ASP A 25 7.56 1.95 5.85
CA ASP A 25 7.08 0.94 6.81
C ASP A 25 5.62 1.25 7.17
N PHE A 26 4.85 0.19 7.47
CA PHE A 26 3.43 0.32 7.74
C PHE A 26 3.15 0.52 9.23
N ASP A 27 3.44 -0.49 10.05
CA ASP A 27 3.10 -0.48 11.47
C ASP A 27 3.95 0.53 12.24
N GLU A 28 3.32 1.37 13.06
CA GLU A 28 3.96 2.42 13.86
C GLU A 28 4.74 3.47 13.05
N THR A 29 4.58 3.48 11.72
CA THR A 29 5.15 4.49 10.80
C THR A 29 4.04 5.16 9.98
N TYR A 30 3.47 4.45 9.01
CA TYR A 30 2.33 4.97 8.23
C TYR A 30 1.01 4.81 9.00
N PHE A 31 0.85 3.69 9.69
CA PHE A 31 -0.26 3.40 10.59
C PHE A 31 0.16 3.63 12.04
N ALA A 32 -0.34 4.70 12.64
CA ALA A 32 0.00 5.05 14.03
C ALA A 32 -0.39 3.93 15.02
N HIS A 33 0.45 3.73 16.04
CA HIS A 33 0.21 2.75 17.11
C HIS A 33 -1.14 2.97 17.80
N SER A 34 -1.50 4.22 18.06
CA SER A 34 -2.79 4.62 18.64
C SER A 34 -3.60 5.46 17.66
N ILE A 35 -4.87 5.11 17.51
CA ILE A 35 -5.81 5.82 16.65
C ILE A 35 -6.50 6.90 17.50
N THR A 36 -5.93 8.11 17.49
CA THR A 36 -6.52 9.31 18.08
C THR A 36 -7.12 10.18 16.98
N ASP A 37 -7.82 11.24 17.34
CA ASP A 37 -8.37 12.17 16.35
C ASP A 37 -7.25 12.95 15.64
N GLU A 38 -6.15 13.24 16.34
CA GLU A 38 -4.96 13.85 15.75
C GLU A 38 -4.27 12.93 14.75
N SER A 39 -4.10 11.64 15.10
CA SER A 39 -3.44 10.69 14.18
C SER A 39 -4.31 10.39 12.96
N ARG A 40 -5.64 10.33 13.12
CA ARG A 40 -6.59 10.28 11.99
C ARG A 40 -6.50 11.52 11.12
N LYS A 41 -6.46 12.71 11.71
CA LYS A 41 -6.32 13.95 10.95
C LYS A 41 -5.01 13.99 10.16
N ALA A 42 -3.90 13.63 10.78
CA ALA A 42 -2.60 13.57 10.11
C ALA A 42 -2.60 12.58 8.93
N LEU A 43 -3.21 11.40 9.11
CA LEU A 43 -3.41 10.43 8.02
C LEU A 43 -4.24 11.02 6.88
N MET A 44 -5.38 11.67 7.19
CA MET A 44 -6.23 12.30 6.17
C MET A 44 -5.50 13.40 5.40
N ASP A 45 -4.70 14.21 6.09
CA ASP A 45 -3.90 15.28 5.49
C ASP A 45 -2.82 14.67 4.57
N LEU A 46 -2.16 13.59 4.98
CA LEU A 46 -1.17 12.85 4.16
C LEU A 46 -1.81 12.24 2.92
N GLU A 47 -2.92 11.51 3.07
CA GLU A 47 -3.64 10.92 1.94
C GLU A 47 -4.08 11.99 0.93
N THR A 48 -4.57 13.14 1.42
CA THR A 48 -5.00 14.25 0.58
C THR A 48 -3.82 14.84 -0.19
N PHE A 49 -2.67 14.99 0.46
CA PHE A 49 -1.45 15.44 -0.18
C PHE A 49 -1.02 14.48 -1.30
N ILE A 50 -0.91 13.18 -1.00
CA ILE A 50 -0.46 12.17 -1.97
C ILE A 50 -1.42 12.10 -3.15
N HIS A 51 -2.73 11.99 -2.88
CA HIS A 51 -3.75 11.97 -3.93
C HIS A 51 -3.64 13.18 -4.85
N SER A 52 -3.52 14.38 -4.30
CA SER A 52 -3.50 15.63 -5.09
C SER A 52 -2.21 15.85 -5.89
N HIS A 53 -1.09 15.20 -5.52
CA HIS A 53 0.23 15.54 -6.07
C HIS A 53 0.99 14.38 -6.73
N HIS A 54 0.57 13.12 -6.53
CA HIS A 54 1.33 11.96 -7.01
C HIS A 54 1.53 11.95 -8.53
N LEU A 55 0.55 12.41 -9.31
CA LEU A 55 0.66 12.48 -10.77
C LEU A 55 1.62 13.58 -11.22
N ASP A 56 1.42 14.80 -10.73
CA ASP A 56 2.21 15.98 -11.13
C ASP A 56 3.69 15.84 -10.73
N HIS A 57 3.94 15.24 -9.57
CA HIS A 57 5.30 14.99 -9.09
C HIS A 57 5.85 13.62 -9.46
N LYS A 58 5.05 12.77 -10.11
CA LYS A 58 5.39 11.39 -10.48
C LYS A 58 5.90 10.57 -9.29
N ILE A 59 5.11 10.54 -8.21
CA ILE A 59 5.42 9.84 -6.96
C ILE A 59 4.78 8.46 -6.96
N LEU A 60 5.61 7.41 -6.88
CA LEU A 60 5.17 6.05 -6.60
C LEU A 60 5.24 5.79 -5.08
N LEU A 61 4.10 5.75 -4.41
CA LEU A 61 3.98 5.29 -3.02
C LEU A 61 3.83 3.77 -2.94
N GLY A 62 4.62 3.14 -2.06
CA GLY A 62 4.40 1.76 -1.62
C GLY A 62 4.61 1.56 -0.13
N TRP A 63 3.90 0.59 0.43
CA TRP A 63 4.13 0.15 1.81
C TRP A 63 4.95 -1.13 1.81
N VAL A 64 5.91 -1.22 2.73
CA VAL A 64 6.79 -2.38 2.90
C VAL A 64 6.65 -2.84 4.34
N THR A 65 6.12 -4.04 4.56
CA THR A 65 5.79 -4.51 5.91
C THR A 65 5.96 -6.02 6.04
N GLY A 66 6.29 -6.46 7.25
CA GLY A 66 6.27 -7.89 7.60
C GLY A 66 4.87 -8.47 7.76
N SER A 67 3.84 -7.61 7.88
CA SER A 67 2.45 -8.05 8.00
C SER A 67 1.94 -8.69 6.71
N SER A 68 0.99 -9.62 6.82
CA SER A 68 0.25 -10.12 5.66
C SER A 68 -0.61 -9.02 5.03
N LEU A 69 -0.90 -9.12 3.73
CA LEU A 69 -1.79 -8.15 3.07
C LEU A 69 -3.17 -8.07 3.76
N SER A 70 -3.72 -9.20 4.19
CA SER A 70 -5.00 -9.24 4.92
C SER A 70 -4.96 -8.47 6.24
N SER A 71 -3.84 -8.55 6.96
CA SER A 71 -3.60 -7.79 8.19
C SER A 71 -3.52 -6.29 7.90
N VAL A 72 -2.83 -5.90 6.82
CA VAL A 72 -2.77 -4.50 6.35
C VAL A 72 -4.17 -3.96 6.05
N LEU A 73 -4.98 -4.67 5.26
CA LEU A 73 -6.34 -4.24 4.91
C LEU A 73 -7.25 -4.14 6.14
N ALA A 74 -7.14 -5.06 7.10
CA ALA A 74 -7.88 -4.99 8.36
C ALA A 74 -7.48 -3.75 9.18
N LYS A 75 -6.19 -3.41 9.24
CA LYS A 75 -5.66 -2.22 9.91
C LYS A 75 -6.11 -0.94 9.20
N MET A 76 -6.10 -0.90 7.87
CA MET A 76 -6.65 0.22 7.08
C MET A 76 -8.11 0.48 7.43
N LYS A 77 -8.94 -0.56 7.44
CA LYS A 77 -10.37 -0.45 7.80
C LYS A 77 -10.55 0.09 9.21
N ARG A 78 -9.77 -0.42 10.17
CA ARG A 78 -9.79 0.05 11.57
C ARG A 78 -9.31 1.50 11.71
N GLY A 79 -8.31 1.90 10.92
CA GLY A 79 -7.72 3.23 10.92
C GLY A 79 -8.53 4.30 10.18
N GLY A 80 -9.54 3.91 9.40
CA GLY A 80 -10.33 4.84 8.60
C GLY A 80 -9.61 5.34 7.35
N PHE A 81 -8.74 4.51 6.77
CA PHE A 81 -8.01 4.82 5.54
C PHE A 81 -8.99 4.90 4.37
N ARG A 82 -8.65 5.76 3.40
CA ARG A 82 -9.43 5.96 2.17
C ARG A 82 -8.70 5.47 0.94
N TYR A 83 -7.37 5.57 0.91
CA TYR A 83 -6.57 5.23 -0.28
C TYR A 83 -5.62 4.06 -0.02
N LEU A 84 -5.58 3.13 -0.96
CA LEU A 84 -4.51 2.15 -1.11
C LEU A 84 -3.26 2.81 -1.73
N PRO A 85 -2.04 2.37 -1.38
CA PRO A 85 -0.83 2.77 -2.09
C PRO A 85 -0.81 2.12 -3.48
N HIS A 86 0.19 2.44 -4.30
CA HIS A 86 0.33 1.79 -5.61
C HIS A 86 0.71 0.31 -5.48
N PHE A 87 1.48 -0.03 -4.43
CA PHE A 87 1.78 -1.41 -4.08
C PHE A 87 1.98 -1.60 -2.58
N VAL A 88 1.83 -2.85 -2.14
CA VAL A 88 2.22 -3.32 -0.81
C VAL A 88 3.17 -4.50 -1.00
N ALA A 89 4.37 -4.40 -0.43
CA ALA A 89 5.23 -5.53 -0.17
C ALA A 89 4.90 -6.09 1.22
N SER A 90 4.33 -7.29 1.28
CA SER A 90 3.81 -7.93 2.49
C SER A 90 4.53 -9.25 2.80
N ASP A 91 4.10 -9.91 3.87
CA ASP A 91 4.46 -11.30 4.19
C ASP A 91 5.99 -11.47 4.31
N LEU A 92 6.62 -10.59 5.11
CA LEU A 92 8.07 -10.56 5.29
C LEU A 92 8.87 -10.30 3.99
N GLY A 93 8.22 -9.68 3.00
CA GLY A 93 8.80 -9.35 1.71
C GLY A 93 8.65 -10.45 0.65
N THR A 94 7.91 -11.52 0.91
CA THR A 94 7.70 -12.59 -0.08
C THR A 94 6.67 -12.22 -1.14
N ASP A 95 5.79 -11.27 -0.84
CA ASP A 95 4.69 -10.91 -1.71
C ASP A 95 4.73 -9.43 -2.05
N ILE A 96 4.54 -9.10 -3.32
CA ILE A 96 4.30 -7.74 -3.80
C ILE A 96 2.94 -7.73 -4.50
N THR A 97 2.03 -6.88 -4.05
CA THR A 97 0.70 -6.72 -4.65
C THR A 97 0.53 -5.28 -5.12
N TYR A 98 0.14 -5.09 -6.37
CA TYR A 98 -0.18 -3.80 -6.97
C TYR A 98 -1.68 -3.53 -6.91
N PHE A 99 -2.05 -2.25 -6.79
CA PHE A 99 -3.45 -1.80 -6.74
C PHE A 99 -3.71 -0.75 -7.82
N SER A 100 -4.78 -0.93 -8.59
CA SER A 100 -5.25 0.02 -9.60
C SER A 100 -6.78 0.03 -9.66
N GLU A 101 -7.35 0.87 -10.51
CA GLU A 101 -8.80 0.84 -10.80
C GLU A 101 -9.26 -0.50 -11.41
N GLU A 102 -8.34 -1.24 -12.04
CA GLU A 102 -8.61 -2.57 -12.63
C GLU A 102 -8.61 -3.69 -11.58
N GLY A 103 -8.15 -3.39 -10.35
CA GLY A 103 -8.15 -4.31 -9.23
C GLY A 103 -6.79 -4.48 -8.57
N GLN A 104 -6.60 -5.64 -7.95
CA GLN A 104 -5.34 -6.02 -7.30
C GLN A 104 -4.64 -7.13 -8.08
N VAL A 105 -3.32 -7.03 -8.24
CA VAL A 105 -2.51 -7.98 -9.02
C VAL A 105 -1.23 -8.30 -8.26
N SER A 106 -0.95 -9.58 -8.04
CA SER A 106 0.33 -10.04 -7.46
C SER A 106 1.46 -9.98 -8.49
N ASP A 107 2.67 -9.63 -8.03
CA ASP A 107 3.87 -9.56 -8.85
C ASP A 107 4.41 -10.96 -9.18
N LYS A 108 4.16 -11.43 -10.41
CA LYS A 108 4.58 -12.76 -10.87
C LYS A 108 6.07 -12.86 -11.15
N ASP A 109 6.72 -11.76 -11.49
CA ASP A 109 8.16 -11.76 -11.72
C ASP A 109 8.91 -11.86 -10.38
N TRP A 110 8.40 -11.21 -9.34
CA TRP A 110 8.93 -11.34 -7.99
C TRP A 110 8.74 -12.75 -7.43
N GLU A 111 7.55 -13.31 -7.58
CA GLU A 111 7.23 -14.69 -7.17
C GLU A 111 8.21 -15.69 -7.83
N ALA A 112 8.45 -15.55 -9.15
CA ALA A 112 9.41 -16.39 -9.87
C ALA A 112 10.85 -16.25 -9.33
N ARG A 113 11.31 -15.02 -9.06
CA ARG A 113 12.65 -14.78 -8.51
C ARG A 113 12.86 -15.41 -7.14
N LEU A 114 11.85 -15.39 -6.28
CA LEU A 114 11.94 -16.03 -4.96
C LEU A 114 12.08 -17.55 -5.10
N GLN A 115 11.29 -18.18 -5.97
CA GLN A 115 11.40 -19.61 -6.26
C GLN A 115 12.79 -19.98 -6.80
N GLU A 116 13.35 -19.17 -7.69
CA GLU A 116 14.71 -19.38 -8.23
C GLU A 116 15.81 -19.18 -7.18
N SER A 117 15.57 -18.32 -6.19
CA SER A 117 16.56 -17.99 -5.15
C SER A 117 16.72 -19.06 -4.06
N ASN A 118 15.91 -20.13 -4.07
CA ASN A 118 15.79 -21.14 -3.00
C ASN A 118 15.45 -20.54 -1.63
N PHE A 119 14.85 -19.35 -1.60
CA PHE A 119 14.31 -18.75 -0.40
C PHE A 119 12.91 -19.34 -0.16
N SER A 120 12.76 -20.12 0.91
CA SER A 120 11.52 -20.83 1.28
C SER A 120 11.12 -20.55 2.72
#